data_AF-A0A8B9D3T2-F1
#
_entry.id   AF-A0A8B9D3T2-F1
#
_cell.length_a   1.000
_cell.length_b   1.000
_cell.length_c   1.000
_cell.angle_alpha   90.00
_cell.angle_beta   90.00
_cell.angle_gamma   90.00
#
_symmetry.space_group_name_H-M   'P 1'
#
loop_
_entity.id
_entity.type
_entity.pdbx_description
1 polymer ?
#
loop_
_entity_poly.entity_id
_entity_poly.type
_entity_poly.pdbx_seq_one_letter_code
_entity_poly.pdbx_strand_id
1 'polypeptide(L)' 'LDKVFPFFHGKITRKACEELLCKNGKNGSYLIRESESVEGALCLCVFLFCLNLKDSTLSLRVYLSVMWGKKNQHHI' A
#
# COMPACT_ATOMS: atom_id res chain seq x y z
N LEU A 1 -15.40 -12.25 -16.07
CA LEU A 1 -13.93 -12.41 -15.94
C LEU A 1 -13.49 -11.41 -14.89
N ASP A 2 -13.66 -11.77 -13.62
CA ASP A 2 -13.20 -10.96 -12.51
C ASP A 2 -11.67 -10.90 -12.57
N LYS A 3 -11.15 -9.78 -13.09
CA LYS A 3 -9.72 -9.51 -13.09
C LYS A 3 -9.30 -9.24 -11.64
N VAL A 4 -9.06 -10.31 -10.89
CA VAL A 4 -8.41 -10.23 -9.58
C VAL A 4 -6.95 -9.90 -9.86
N PHE A 5 -6.61 -8.62 -9.76
CA PHE A 5 -5.21 -8.20 -9.81
C PHE A 5 -4.53 -8.74 -8.54
N PRO A 6 -3.47 -9.58 -8.66
CA PRO A 6 -2.87 -10.25 -7.50
C PRO A 6 -2.21 -9.28 -6.51
N PHE A 7 -1.99 -8.03 -6.93
CA PHE A 7 -1.46 -6.95 -6.12
C PHE A 7 -2.55 -6.03 -5.53
N PHE A 8 -3.83 -6.24 -5.86
CA PHE A 8 -4.94 -5.44 -5.31
C PHE A 8 -5.63 -6.20 -4.18
N HIS A 9 -5.63 -5.61 -2.99
CA HIS A 9 -6.13 -6.25 -1.77
C HIS A 9 -7.45 -5.64 -1.28
N GLY A 10 -8.07 -4.73 -2.03
CA GLY A 10 -9.32 -4.08 -1.62
C GLY A 10 -9.18 -3.30 -0.31
N LYS A 11 -10.19 -3.40 0.55
CA LYS A 11 -10.29 -2.70 1.85
C LYS A 11 -9.52 -3.43 2.95
N ILE A 12 -8.20 -3.40 2.90
CA ILE A 12 -7.35 -3.78 4.05
C ILE A 12 -6.89 -2.55 4.82
N THR A 13 -6.71 -2.71 6.13
CA THR A 13 -6.20 -1.63 6.98
C THR A 13 -4.73 -1.36 6.72
N ARG A 14 -4.26 -0.15 7.06
CA ARG A 14 -2.84 0.21 6.99
C ARG A 14 -1.96 -0.78 7.75
N LYS A 15 -2.41 -1.21 8.94
CA LYS A 15 -1.69 -2.19 9.77
C LYS A 15 -1.60 -3.56 9.11
N ALA A 16 -2.70 -4.07 8.55
CA ALA A 16 -2.70 -5.35 7.85
C ALA A 16 -1.80 -5.31 6.59
N CYS A 17 -1.81 -4.19 5.87
CA CYS A 17 -0.90 -3.96 4.75
C CYS A 17 0.58 -4.03 5.17
N GLU A 18 0.94 -3.39 6.28
CA GLU A 18 2.30 -3.42 6.82
C GLU A 18 2.72 -4.85 7.18
N GLU A 19 1.87 -5.59 7.88
CA GLU A 19 2.14 -6.97 8.28
C GLU A 19 2.37 -7.88 7.06
N LEU A 20 1.59 -7.73 5.99
CA LEU A 20 1.77 -8.47 4.74
C LEU A 20 3.11 -8.17 4.06
N LEU A 21 3.47 -6.88 3.97
CA LEU A 21 4.72 -6.45 3.34
C LEU A 21 5.94 -6.88 4.18
N CYS A 22 5.87 -6.74 5.50
CA CYS A 22 6.90 -7.21 6.44
C CYS A 22 7.08 -8.73 6.37
N LYS A 23 5.98 -9.50 6.32
CA LYS A 23 6.03 -10.95 6.17
C LYS A 23 6.69 -11.39 4.86
N ASN A 24 6.48 -10.64 3.77
CA ASN A 24 7.15 -10.93 2.50
C ASN A 24 8.65 -10.61 2.54
N GLY A 25 9.06 -9.61 3.34
CA GLY A 25 10.46 -9.31 3.67
C GLY A 25 11.37 -8.92 2.50
N LYS A 26 10.84 -8.82 1.28
CA LYS A 26 11.58 -8.54 0.06
C LYS A 26 11.51 -7.06 -0.29
N ASN A 27 12.66 -6.40 -0.36
CA ASN A 27 12.76 -5.01 -0.83
C ASN A 27 12.10 -4.88 -2.22
N GLY A 28 11.28 -3.84 -2.38
CA GLY A 28 10.49 -3.61 -3.59
C GLY A 28 9.18 -4.37 -3.65
N SER A 29 8.82 -5.16 -2.62
CA SER A 29 7.46 -5.71 -2.51
C SER A 29 6.44 -4.58 -2.46
N TYR A 30 5.31 -4.76 -3.14
CA TYR A 30 4.26 -3.75 -3.16
C TYR A 30 2.88 -4.37 -3.20
N LEU A 31 1.89 -3.58 -2.79
CA LEU A 31 0.47 -3.86 -2.98
C LEU A 31 -0.32 -2.56 -3.14
N ILE A 32 -1.53 -2.67 -3.67
CA ILE A 32 -2.51 -1.61 -3.78
C ILE A 32 -3.70 -1.94 -2.88
N ARG A 33 -4.17 -0.97 -2.12
CA ARG A 33 -5.37 -1.06 -1.28
C ARG A 33 -6.25 0.16 -1.44
N GLU A 34 -7.49 0.07 -0.97
CA GLU A 34 -8.35 1.24 -0.77
C GLU A 34 -7.88 2.07 0.44
N SER A 35 -8.05 3.38 0.35
CA SER A 35 -7.76 4.29 1.45
C SER A 35 -8.81 4.18 2.56
N GLU A 36 -8.35 4.21 3.82
CA GLU A 36 -9.23 4.24 4.99
C GLU A 36 -9.79 5.64 5.28
N SER A 37 -9.11 6.68 4.80
CA SER A 37 -9.43 8.08 5.11
C SER A 37 -10.13 8.82 3.98
N VAL A 38 -10.02 8.34 2.74
CA VAL A 38 -10.59 9.01 1.56
C VAL A 38 -11.31 7.99 0.70
N GLU A 39 -12.62 8.11 0.62
CA GLU A 39 -13.44 7.22 -0.20
C GLU A 39 -13.06 7.32 -1.69
N GLY A 40 -12.97 6.17 -2.36
CA GLY A 40 -12.61 6.06 -3.77
C GLY A 40 -11.13 6.31 -4.07
N ALA A 41 -10.30 6.64 -3.07
CA ALA A 41 -8.85 6.75 -3.25
C ALA A 41 -8.16 5.39 -3.07
N LEU A 42 -7.09 5.18 -3.85
CA LEU A 42 -6.21 4.03 -3.74
C LEU A 42 -4.89 4.43 -3.05
N CYS A 43 -4.29 3.49 -2.32
CA CYS A 43 -2.98 3.62 -1.70
C CYS A 43 -2.02 2.62 -2.34
N LEU A 44 -0.88 3.11 -2.84
CA LEU A 44 0.25 2.26 -3.21
C LEU A 44 1.16 2.10 -1.99
N CYS A 45 1.37 0.87 -1.58
CA CYS A 45 2.22 0.56 -0.43
C CYS A 45 3.44 -0.22 -0.92
N VAL A 46 4.64 0.33 -0.70
CA VAL A 46 5.90 -0.27 -1.15
C VAL A 46 6.80 -0.50 0.06
N PHE A 47 7.34 -1.71 0.16
CA PHE A 47 8.34 -2.06 1.16
C PHE A 47 9.74 -1.66 0.66
N LEU A 48 10.34 -0.67 1.30
CA LEU A 48 11.70 -0.23 1.02
C LEU A 48 12.52 -0.28 2.32
N PHE A 49 13.77 -0.75 2.21
CA PHE A 49 14.77 -0.92 3.28
C PHE A 49 14.59 -2.10 4.24
N CYS A 50 15.49 -3.08 4.08
CA CYS A 50 15.97 -3.98 5.10
C CYS A 50 17.50 -3.84 5.12
N LEU A 51 18.05 -3.01 6.01
CA LEU A 51 19.50 -3.00 6.29
C LEU A 51 19.75 -4.05 7.38
N ASN A 52 20.36 -5.18 6.99
CA ASN A 52 20.90 -6.16 7.94
C ASN A 52 22.21 -5.62 8.53
N LEU A 53 22.12 -4.64 9.42
CA LEU A 53 23.17 -4.40 10.41
C LEU A 53 22.78 -5.26 11.61
N LYS A 54 23.60 -6.28 11.87
CA LYS A 54 23.51 -7.24 12.97
C LYS A 54 22.77 -6.62 14.16
N ASP A 55 21.56 -7.12 14.41
CA ASP A 55 20.74 -6.87 15.60
C ASP A 55 19.89 -5.59 15.70
N SER A 56 19.68 -4.81 14.62
CA SER A 56 18.66 -3.74 14.63
C SER A 56 18.07 -3.46 13.24
N THR A 57 16.85 -3.97 12.99
CA THR A 57 16.13 -3.71 11.73
C THR A 57 15.52 -2.30 11.75
N LEU A 58 16.14 -1.34 11.07
CA LEU A 58 15.49 -0.08 10.70
C LEU A 58 14.64 -0.30 9.45
N SER A 59 13.31 -0.34 9.60
CA SER A 59 12.35 -0.34 8.50
C SER A 59 11.93 1.11 8.20
N LEU A 60 12.42 1.67 7.10
CA LEU A 60 11.99 2.98 6.62
C LEU A 60 10.70 2.80 5.80
N ARG A 61 9.56 3.14 6.41
CA ARG A 61 8.23 2.88 5.85
C ARG A 61 7.84 4.00 4.88
N VAL A 62 7.91 3.74 3.57
CA VAL A 62 7.43 4.70 2.56
C VAL A 62 5.97 4.38 2.21
N TYR A 63 5.05 5.13 2.80
CA TYR A 63 3.64 5.13 2.38
C TYR A 63 3.46 6.19 1.30
N LEU A 64 3.25 5.78 0.05
CA LEU A 64 2.88 6.71 -1.01
C LEU A 64 1.38 6.55 -1.30
N SER A 65 0.54 7.25 -0.53
CA SER A 65 -0.87 7.41 -0.88
C SER A 65 -0.97 8.33 -2.09
N VAL A 66 -0.86 7.78 -3.30
CA VAL A 66 -1.24 8.51 -4.52
C VAL A 66 -2.77 8.52 -4.56
N MET A 67 -3.38 9.58 -4.02
CA MET A 67 -4.82 9.79 -4.04
C MET A 67 -5.30 10.01 -5.47
N TRP A 68 -5.57 8.93 -6.20
CA TRP A 68 -6.25 9.00 -7.49
C TRP A 68 -7.77 8.97 -7.27
N GLY A 69 -8.34 10.12 -6.88
CA GLY A 69 -9.79 10.31 -6.78
C GLY A 69 -10.36 10.88 -8.08
N LYS A 70 -11.53 10.39 -8.51
CA LYS A 70 -12.31 11.02 -9.60
C LYS A 70 -12.43 12.52 -9.29
N LYS A 71 -11.93 13.40 -10.16
CA LYS A 71 -12.36 14.81 -10.14
C LYS A 71 -13.88 14.81 -10.28
N ASN A 72 -14.56 15.37 -9.30
CA ASN A 72 -15.99 15.60 -9.33
C ASN A 72 -16.41 16.19 -10.69
N GLN A 73 -17.18 15.41 -11.45
CA GLN A 73 -18.06 15.94 -12.49
C GLN A 73 -19.21 16.62 -11.76
N HIS A 74 -19.01 17.86 -11.34
CA HIS A 74 -20.09 18.77 -10.99
C HIS A 74 -19.97 19.99 -11.89
N HIS A 75 -20.58 19.89 -13.07
CA HIS A 75 -21.13 21.02 -13.80
C HIS A 75 -22.61 20.70 -13.99
N ILE A 76 -23.44 21.30 -13.13
CA ILE A 76 -24.86 21.58 -13.41
C ILE A 76 -24.88 23.05 -13.83
#